data_AF-H8Z3R9-F1
#
_entry.id   AF-H8Z3R9-F1
#
_cell.length_a   1.000
_cell.length_b   1.000
_cell.length_c   1.000
_cell.angle_alpha   90.00
_cell.angle_beta   90.00
_cell.angle_gamma   90.00
#
_symmetry.space_group_name_H-M   'P 1'
#
loop_
_entity.id
_entity.type
_entity.pdbx_description
1 polymer ?
#
loop_
_entity_poly.entity_id
_entity_poly.type
_entity_poly.pdbx_seq_one_letter_code
_entity_poly.pdbx_strand_id
1 'polypeptide(L)' 'MNAKSFDGMHKLWMIMNPVSTLWAIFIFQIFLGLLIHMVVLSSDLNWHDDQIPVGYQLQGETLPVNLEMKAALKDAQ' A
#
# COMPACT_ATOMS: atom_id res chain seq x y z
N MET A 1 -37.58 -13.12 -19.82
CA MET A 1 -36.42 -13.82 -20.43
C MET A 1 -35.13 -13.36 -19.74
N ASN A 2 -35.08 -13.36 -18.41
CA ASN A 2 -34.06 -12.57 -17.67
C ASN A 2 -32.85 -13.42 -17.23
N ALA A 3 -33.03 -14.74 -17.12
CA ALA A 3 -31.95 -15.65 -16.70
C ALA A 3 -31.14 -16.24 -17.87
N LYS A 4 -31.71 -16.29 -19.08
CA LYS A 4 -31.11 -16.95 -20.26
C LYS A 4 -30.32 -16.00 -21.18
N SER A 5 -30.26 -14.71 -20.85
CA SER A 5 -29.63 -13.70 -21.70
C SER A 5 -28.11 -13.86 -21.82
N PHE A 6 -27.48 -14.59 -20.90
CA PHE A 6 -26.02 -14.74 -20.82
C PHE A 6 -25.51 -16.15 -21.16
N ASP A 7 -26.39 -17.07 -21.62
CA ASP A 7 -26.06 -18.47 -21.90
C ASP A 7 -24.86 -18.62 -22.88
N GLY A 8 -24.67 -17.65 -23.78
CA GLY A 8 -23.60 -17.64 -24.78
C GLY A 8 -22.27 -16.99 -24.36
N MET A 9 -22.14 -16.47 -23.13
CA MET A 9 -21.00 -15.61 -22.75
C MET A 9 -19.64 -16.30 -22.84
N HIS A 10 -19.59 -17.63 -22.68
CA HIS A 10 -18.36 -18.41 -22.80
C HIS A 10 -17.68 -18.29 -24.19
N LYS A 11 -18.45 -17.95 -25.23
CA LYS A 11 -17.93 -17.75 -26.59
C LYS A 11 -17.03 -16.51 -26.71
N LEU A 12 -16.96 -15.66 -25.68
CA LEU A 12 -16.02 -14.54 -25.61
C LEU A 12 -14.56 -14.97 -25.88
N TRP A 13 -14.16 -16.13 -25.37
CA TRP A 13 -12.80 -16.67 -25.54
C TRP A 13 -12.52 -17.19 -26.96
N MET A 14 -13.52 -17.25 -27.83
CA MET A 14 -13.31 -17.58 -29.25
C MET A 14 -12.82 -16.37 -30.05
N ILE A 15 -13.10 -15.14 -29.57
CA ILE A 15 -12.70 -13.90 -30.25
C ILE A 15 -11.56 -13.18 -29.51
N MET A 16 -11.43 -13.37 -28.21
CA MET A 16 -10.36 -12.80 -27.39
C MET A 16 -9.33 -13.87 -27.03
N ASN A 17 -8.05 -13.58 -27.25
CA ASN A 17 -6.95 -14.46 -26.81
C ASN A 17 -6.93 -14.52 -25.26
N PRO A 18 -7.14 -15.71 -24.66
CA PRO A 18 -7.16 -15.84 -23.20
C PRO A 18 -5.85 -15.42 -22.52
N VAL A 19 -4.70 -15.79 -23.09
CA VAL A 19 -3.39 -15.54 -22.47
C VAL A 19 -3.10 -14.03 -22.41
N SER A 20 -3.28 -13.33 -23.52
CA SER A 20 -3.09 -11.88 -23.58
C SER A 20 -4.08 -11.14 -22.68
N THR A 21 -5.34 -11.61 -22.62
CA THR A 21 -6.36 -11.03 -21.75
C THR A 21 -6.00 -11.19 -20.27
N LEU A 22 -5.52 -12.37 -19.86
CA LEU A 22 -5.08 -12.61 -18.49
C LEU A 22 -3.90 -11.73 -18.10
N TRP A 23 -2.90 -11.59 -18.98
CA TRP A 23 -1.77 -10.68 -18.74
C TRP A 23 -2.22 -9.23 -18.62
N ALA A 24 -3.13 -8.77 -19.49
CA ALA A 24 -3.67 -7.42 -19.41
C ALA A 24 -4.41 -7.17 -18.08
N ILE A 25 -5.23 -8.13 -17.64
CA ILE A 25 -5.95 -8.04 -16.36
C ILE A 25 -4.96 -7.97 -15.20
N PHE A 26 -3.95 -8.84 -15.17
CA PHE A 26 -2.96 -8.84 -14.08
C PHE A 26 -2.16 -7.55 -14.02
N ILE A 27 -1.64 -7.08 -15.15
CA ILE A 27 -0.85 -5.83 -15.19
C ILE A 27 -1.73 -4.65 -14.75
N PHE A 28 -2.96 -4.57 -15.25
CA PHE A 28 -3.89 -3.51 -14.87
C PHE A 28 -4.22 -3.53 -13.38
N GLN A 29 -4.51 -4.71 -12.81
CA GLN A 29 -4.85 -4.84 -11.39
C GLN A 29 -3.66 -4.55 -10.48
N ILE A 30 -2.44 -4.95 -10.86
CA ILE A 30 -1.23 -4.59 -10.12
C ILE A 30 -1.03 -3.08 -10.13
N PHE A 31 -1.11 -2.46 -11.31
CA PHE A 31 -0.96 -1.01 -11.43
C PHE A 31 -2.03 -0.26 -10.64
N LEU A 32 -3.30 -0.67 -10.74
CA LEU A 32 -4.41 -0.06 -10.02
C LEU A 32 -4.27 -0.26 -8.50
N GLY A 33 -3.82 -1.44 -8.07
CA GLY A 33 -3.53 -1.73 -6.67
C GLY A 33 -2.47 -0.78 -6.12
N LEU A 34 -1.31 -0.68 -6.79
CA LEU A 34 -0.23 0.23 -6.38
C LEU A 34 -0.67 1.69 -6.40
N LEU A 35 -1.43 2.10 -7.43
CA LEU A 35 -1.97 3.45 -7.55
C LEU A 35 -2.86 3.79 -6.35
N ILE A 36 -3.80 2.92 -6.00
CA ILE A 36 -4.71 3.14 -4.86
C ILE A 36 -3.92 3.21 -3.56
N HIS A 37 -2.94 2.32 -3.33
CA HIS A 37 -2.11 2.39 -2.12
C HIS A 37 -1.40 3.74 -2.00
N MET A 38 -0.77 4.22 -3.07
CA MET A 38 -0.06 5.50 -3.04
C MET A 38 -1.00 6.70 -2.88
N VAL A 39 -2.20 6.66 -3.49
CA VAL A 39 -3.22 7.70 -3.30
C VAL A 39 -3.69 7.76 -1.85
N VAL A 40 -3.98 6.60 -1.23
CA VAL A 40 -4.44 6.55 0.16
C VAL A 40 -3.31 6.93 1.12
N LEU A 41 -2.09 6.45 0.88
CA LEU A 41 -0.93 6.78 1.71
C LEU A 41 -0.52 8.26 1.60
N SER A 42 -0.89 8.95 0.52
CA SER A 42 -0.71 10.39 0.36
C SER A 42 -1.85 11.23 0.98
N SER A 43 -2.81 10.59 1.66
CA SER A 43 -3.95 11.26 2.29
C SER A 43 -3.85 11.24 3.82
N ASP A 44 -4.83 11.83 4.50
CA ASP A 44 -4.98 11.75 5.96
C ASP A 44 -5.12 10.31 6.49
N LEU A 45 -5.46 9.36 5.62
CA LEU A 45 -5.55 7.94 5.93
C LEU A 45 -4.20 7.21 5.88
N ASN A 46 -3.07 7.93 5.82
CA ASN A 46 -1.75 7.33 5.86
C ASN A 46 -1.57 6.58 7.18
N TRP A 47 -1.43 5.26 7.10
CA TRP A 47 -1.28 4.38 8.27
C TRP A 47 0.18 4.02 8.60
N HIS A 48 1.16 4.54 7.86
CA HIS A 48 2.59 4.33 8.15
C HIS A 48 3.15 5.41 9.06
N ASP A 49 2.78 6.67 8.81
CA ASP A 49 3.38 7.83 9.48
C ASP A 49 2.43 8.50 10.49
N ASP A 50 1.26 7.91 10.76
CA ASP A 50 0.27 8.40 11.73
C ASP A 50 0.74 8.35 13.20
N GLN A 51 1.87 7.71 13.48
CA GLN A 51 2.42 7.49 14.82
C GLN A 51 1.50 6.66 15.73
N ILE A 52 0.59 5.85 15.16
CA ILE A 52 -0.35 5.00 15.89
C ILE A 52 0.07 3.53 15.74
N PRO A 53 0.16 2.75 16.83
CA PRO A 53 -0.10 3.12 18.22
C PRO A 53 1.06 3.88 18.88
N VAL A 54 2.24 3.92 18.27
CA VAL A 54 3.42 4.57 18.85
C VAL A 54 4.31 5.18 17.78
N GLY A 55 4.88 6.34 18.08
CA GLY A 55 5.90 6.97 17.25
C GLY A 55 7.29 6.42 17.53
N TYR A 56 7.74 5.45 16.72
CA TYR A 56 8.99 4.73 16.95
C TYR A 56 10.25 5.61 16.89
N GLN A 57 10.27 6.63 16.03
CA GLN A 57 11.41 7.55 15.94
C GLN A 57 11.57 8.36 17.23
N LEU A 58 10.47 8.93 17.73
CA LEU A 58 10.45 9.68 18.98
C LEU A 58 10.76 8.78 20.19
N GLN A 59 10.22 7.55 20.19
CA GLN A 59 10.53 6.58 21.24
C GLN A 59 12.03 6.25 21.30
N GLY A 60 12.68 6.09 20.15
CA GLY A 60 14.13 5.89 20.06
C GLY A 60 14.91 7.09 20.56
N GLU A 61 14.53 8.32 20.17
CA GLU A 61 15.23 9.54 20.60
C GLU A 61 15.16 9.77 22.11
N THR A 62 14.02 9.42 22.72
CA THR A 62 13.74 9.64 24.14
C THR A 62 14.21 8.50 25.05
N LEU A 63 14.92 7.50 24.51
CA LEU A 63 15.51 6.46 25.35
C LEU A 63 16.47 7.07 26.38
N PRO A 64 16.45 6.61 27.64
CA PRO A 64 17.25 7.20 28.71
C PRO A 64 18.73 7.21 28.39
N VAL A 65 19.26 6.13 27.79
CA VAL A 65 20.65 6.07 27.32
C VAL A 65 21.01 7.19 26.34
N ASN A 66 20.11 7.54 25.43
CA ASN A 66 20.35 8.58 24.42
C ASN A 66 20.30 9.97 25.05
N LEU A 67 19.42 10.18 26.03
CA LEU A 67 19.32 11.44 26.77
C LEU A 67 20.58 11.69 27.61
N GLU A 68 21.02 10.69 28.38
CA GLU A 68 22.21 10.78 29.22
C GLU A 68 23.47 11.02 28.37
N MET A 69 23.62 10.31 27.24
CA MET A 69 24.74 10.52 26.33
C MET A 69 24.74 11.93 25.73
N LYS A 70 23.57 12.43 25.29
CA LYS A 70 23.44 13.79 24.74
C LYS A 70 23.74 14.86 25.81
N ALA A 71 23.33 14.65 27.06
CA ALA A 71 23.62 15.55 28.17
C ALA A 71 25.13 15.59 28.48
N ALA A 72 25.77 14.42 28.61
CA ALA A 72 27.21 14.33 28.88
C ALA A 72 28.06 14.96 27.77
N LEU A 73 27.65 14.85 26.51
CA LEU A 73 28.30 15.52 25.38
C LEU A 73 28.15 17.05 25.45
N LYS A 74 26.99 17.54 25.88
CA LYS A 74 26.74 18.97 26.02
C LYS A 74 27.56 19.60 27.15
N ASP A 75 27.74 18.88 28.26
CA ASP A 75 28.55 19.34 29.39
C ASP A 75 30.06 19.34 29.10
N ALA A 76 30.49 18.63 28.05
CA ALA A 76 31.88 18.55 27.60
C ALA A 76 32.27 19.61 26.55
N GLN A 77 31.33 20.40 26.04
CA GLN A 77 31.53 21.49 25.08
C GLN A 77 31.60 22.85 25.77
#